data_AF-A0A937US47-F1
#
_entry.id   AF-A0A937US47-F1
#
_cell.length_a   1.000
_cell.length_b   1.000
_cell.length_c   1.000
_cell.angle_alpha   90.00
_cell.angle_beta   90.00
_cell.angle_gamma   90.00
#
_symmetry.space_group_name_H-M   'P 1'
#
loop_
_entity.id
_entity.type
_entity.pdbx_description
1 polymer ?
#
loop_
_entity_poly.entity_id
_entity_poly.type
_entity_poly.pdbx_seq_one_letter_code
_entity_poly.pdbx_strand_id
1 'polypeptide(L)'
;MNQDDKILVGDNDRLIEPPDAYEKRVSVRWLDLAPAPAHKRHGADEWVFWARRTSTPLGMPATVGWPREEQGLTPGAFTDRGS
;
A
#
# COMPACT_ATOMS: atom_id res chain seq x y z
N MET A 1 21.56 16.06 -28.45
CA MET A 1 21.47 15.44 -27.12
C MET A 1 20.76 14.11 -27.30
N ASN A 2 21.41 12.97 -27.07
CA ASN A 2 20.77 11.67 -27.25
C ASN A 2 19.78 11.42 -26.12
N GLN A 3 18.77 10.59 -26.39
CA GLN A 3 17.79 10.23 -25.36
C GLN A 3 18.44 9.47 -24.21
N ASP A 4 19.46 8.68 -24.51
CA ASP A 4 20.24 7.90 -23.53
C ASP A 4 21.12 8.77 -22.63
N ASP A 5 21.32 10.04 -22.97
CA ASP A 5 22.08 11.01 -22.17
C ASP A 5 21.18 11.73 -21.13
N LYS A 6 19.88 11.42 -21.07
CA LYS A 6 18.91 12.10 -20.20
C LYS A 6 18.73 11.34 -18.89
N ILE A 7 18.75 12.08 -17.77
CA ILE A 7 18.41 11.54 -16.44
C ILE A 7 16.94 11.88 -16.15
N LEU A 8 16.14 10.87 -15.83
CA LEU A 8 14.80 11.05 -15.28
C LEU A 8 14.90 11.03 -13.76
N VAL A 9 14.30 12.03 -13.12
CA VAL A 9 14.22 12.13 -11.67
C VAL A 9 12.76 12.01 -11.28
N GLY A 10 12.44 10.94 -10.54
CA GLY A 10 11.15 10.81 -9.87
C GLY A 10 11.13 11.70 -8.62
N ASP A 11 10.02 12.39 -8.39
CA ASP A 11 9.81 13.24 -7.21
C ASP A 11 8.99 12.54 -6.12
N ASN A 12 8.30 11.45 -6.48
CA ASN A 12 7.25 10.88 -5.64
C ASN A 12 7.11 9.36 -5.85
N ASP A 13 8.08 8.62 -5.33
CA ASP A 13 8.02 7.16 -5.25
C ASP A 13 7.24 6.69 -4.02
N ARG A 14 6.57 5.53 -4.16
CA ARG A 14 5.88 4.85 -3.05
C ARG A 14 6.27 3.38 -3.02
N LEU A 15 6.37 2.82 -1.83
CA LEU A 15 6.61 1.41 -1.60
C LEU A 15 5.52 0.83 -0.72
N ILE A 16 5.37 -0.49 -0.75
CA ILE A 16 4.52 -1.22 0.19
C ILE A 16 5.39 -1.76 1.32
N GLU A 17 5.07 -1.39 2.55
CA GLU A 17 5.78 -1.88 3.72
C GLU A 17 5.50 -3.37 3.97
N PRO A 18 6.45 -4.09 4.60
CA PRO A 18 6.22 -5.44 5.10
C PRO A 18 4.99 -5.51 6.04
N PRO A 19 4.26 -6.63 6.05
CA PRO A 19 3.04 -6.77 6.85
C PRO A 19 3.28 -6.65 8.36
N ASP A 20 4.50 -6.93 8.82
CA ASP A 20 4.93 -6.91 10.23
C ASP A 20 5.68 -5.61 10.62
N ALA A 21 5.66 -4.58 9.76
CA ALA A 21 6.47 -3.36 9.92
C ALA A 21 6.29 -2.67 11.29
N TYR A 22 5.14 -2.83 11.94
CA TYR A 22 4.79 -2.13 13.18
C TYR A 22 4.92 -2.98 14.47
N GLU A 23 5.02 -4.30 14.39
CA GLU A 23 4.92 -5.21 15.56
C GLU A 23 5.95 -4.90 16.67
N LYS A 24 7.16 -4.48 16.27
CA LYS A 24 8.29 -4.21 17.18
C LYS A 24 8.76 -2.75 17.16
N ARG A 25 8.05 -1.89 16.45
CA ARG A 25 8.43 -0.48 16.23
C ARG A 25 7.48 0.50 16.89
N VAL A 26 6.38 0.00 17.46
CA VAL A 26 5.35 0.79 18.12
C VAL A 26 5.27 0.38 19.58
N SER A 27 5.10 1.35 20.49
CA SER A 27 4.92 1.04 21.92
C SER A 27 3.64 0.23 22.16
N VAL A 28 3.66 -0.68 23.13
CA VAL A 28 2.54 -1.60 23.43
C VAL A 28 1.18 -0.91 23.51
N ARG A 29 1.10 0.27 24.13
CA ARG A 29 -0.16 1.05 24.25
C ARG A 29 -0.80 1.47 22.92
N TRP A 30 -0.07 1.38 21.81
CA TRP A 30 -0.50 1.82 20.48
C TRP A 30 -0.57 0.67 19.48
N LEU A 31 -0.21 -0.56 19.85
CA LEU A 31 -0.20 -1.71 18.93
C LEU A 31 -1.58 -1.94 18.30
N ASP A 32 -2.65 -1.81 19.09
CA ASP A 32 -4.04 -2.00 18.63
C ASP A 32 -4.51 -0.91 17.64
N LEU A 33 -3.80 0.22 17.59
CA LEU A 33 -4.08 1.33 16.66
C LEU A 33 -3.09 1.39 15.50
N ALA A 34 -2.05 0.55 15.51
CA ALA A 34 -1.04 0.54 14.48
C ALA A 34 -1.66 0.08 13.14
N PRO A 35 -1.10 0.52 12.00
CA PRO A 35 -1.53 0.03 10.70
C PRO A 35 -1.30 -1.47 10.59
N ALA A 36 -2.33 -2.20 10.17
CA ALA A 36 -2.24 -3.64 9.93
C ALA A 36 -2.89 -4.04 8.60
N PRO A 37 -2.33 -5.02 7.88
CA PRO A 37 -2.95 -5.53 6.67
C PRO A 37 -4.20 -6.35 7.00
N ALA A 38 -5.24 -6.21 6.20
CA ALA A 38 -6.46 -7.00 6.25
C ALA A 38 -6.75 -7.60 4.87
N HIS A 39 -6.96 -8.92 4.83
CA HIS A 39 -7.24 -9.63 3.60
C HIS A 39 -8.72 -9.55 3.21
N LYS A 40 -9.01 -9.21 1.95
CA LYS A 40 -10.38 -9.26 1.40
C LYS A 40 -10.65 -10.63 0.78
N ARG A 41 -11.92 -11.05 0.84
CA ARG A 41 -12.43 -12.27 0.18
C ARG A 41 -12.23 -12.28 -1.35
N HIS A 42 -11.99 -11.11 -1.96
CA HIS A 42 -11.75 -10.96 -3.39
C HIS A 42 -10.27 -10.99 -3.78
N GLY A 43 -9.38 -11.39 -2.86
CA GLY A 43 -7.96 -11.62 -3.13
C GLY A 43 -7.05 -10.40 -3.00
N ALA A 44 -7.59 -9.21 -2.77
CA ALA A 44 -6.82 -7.99 -2.52
C ALA A 44 -6.55 -7.78 -1.02
N ASP A 45 -5.41 -7.19 -0.69
CA ASP A 45 -5.13 -6.71 0.67
C ASP A 45 -5.48 -5.22 0.81
N GLU A 46 -5.83 -4.81 2.03
CA GLU A 46 -6.08 -3.42 2.42
C GLU A 46 -5.36 -3.12 3.72
N TRP A 47 -5.12 -1.84 4.00
CA TRP A 47 -4.63 -1.42 5.31
C TRP A 47 -5.79 -1.00 6.21
N VAL A 48 -5.68 -1.33 7.50
CA VAL A 48 -6.56 -0.84 8.54
C VAL A 48 -5.80 0.18 9.39
N PHE A 49 -6.31 1.40 9.46
CA PHE A 49 -5.80 2.47 10.33
C PHE A 49 -6.88 2.84 11.33
N TRP A 50 -6.59 2.77 12.63
CA TRP A 50 -7.56 3.11 13.70
C TRP A 50 -8.92 2.42 13.52
N ALA A 51 -8.91 1.12 13.25
CA ALA A 51 -10.08 0.29 12.92
C ALA A 51 -10.87 0.72 11.66
N ARG A 52 -10.36 1.67 10.86
CA ARG A 52 -10.93 2.08 9.57
C ARG A 52 -10.11 1.52 8.43
N ARG A 53 -10.78 0.82 7.52
CA ARG A 53 -10.15 0.31 6.29
C ARG A 53 -9.88 1.47 5.34
N THR A 54 -8.75 1.41 4.65
CA THR A 54 -8.48 2.34 3.54
C THR A 54 -9.48 2.10 2.42
N SER A 55 -9.88 3.18 1.74
CA SER A 55 -10.71 3.11 0.53
C SER A 55 -9.94 2.58 -0.68
N THR A 56 -8.62 2.68 -0.64
CA THR A 56 -7.72 2.26 -1.72
C THR A 56 -7.12 0.89 -1.41
N PRO A 57 -7.25 -0.10 -2.31
CA PRO A 57 -6.59 -1.39 -2.21
C PRO A 57 -5.06 -1.27 -2.20
N LEU A 58 -4.39 -2.27 -1.63
CA LEU A 58 -2.93 -2.33 -1.60
C LEU A 58 -2.33 -2.22 -3.01
N GLY A 59 -1.30 -1.39 -3.15
CA GLY A 59 -0.59 -1.17 -4.42
C GLY A 59 -1.29 -0.24 -5.41
N MET A 60 -2.51 0.23 -5.11
CA MET A 60 -3.23 1.17 -5.99
C MET A 60 -2.87 2.63 -5.65
N PRO A 61 -2.75 3.51 -6.66
CA PRO A 61 -2.51 4.92 -6.42
C PRO A 61 -3.74 5.58 -5.77
N ALA A 62 -3.54 6.25 -4.64
CA ALA A 62 -4.53 7.15 -4.06
C ALA A 62 -4.35 8.56 -4.65
N THR A 63 -5.06 8.85 -5.73
CA THR A 63 -5.09 10.17 -6.39
C THR A 63 -6.48 10.77 -6.30
N VAL A 64 -6.62 11.90 -5.61
CA VAL A 64 -7.90 12.59 -5.47
C VAL A 64 -8.39 13.05 -6.85
N GLY A 65 -9.64 12.70 -7.18
CA GLY A 65 -10.29 13.12 -8.42
C GLY A 65 -10.01 12.24 -9.64
N TRP A 66 -9.18 11.19 -9.53
CA TRP A 66 -8.99 10.23 -10.61
C TRP A 66 -10.09 9.16 -10.58
N PRO A 67 -10.97 9.05 -11.60
CA PRO A 67 -12.03 8.04 -11.63
C PRO A 67 -11.50 6.62 -11.43
N ARG A 68 -12.24 5.81 -10.68
CA ARG A 68 -11.82 4.45 -10.32
C ARG A 68 -11.69 3.55 -11.55
N GLU A 69 -12.50 3.81 -12.56
CA GLU A 69 -12.55 3.08 -13.82
C GLU A 69 -11.27 3.26 -14.65
N GLU A 70 -10.54 4.36 -14.42
CA GLU A 70 -9.30 4.71 -15.13
C GLU A 70 -8.03 4.28 -14.37
N GLN A 71 -8.17 3.87 -13.11
CA GLN A 71 -7.07 3.34 -12.32
C GLN A 71 -6.82 1.91 -12.74
N GLY A 72 -5.77 1.65 -13.54
CA GLY A 72 -5.39 0.32 -14.03
C GLY A 72 -5.55 -0.75 -12.96
N LEU A 73 -6.60 -1.57 -13.09
CA LEU A 73 -7.15 -2.39 -12.03
C LEU A 73 -6.30 -3.65 -11.82
N THR A 74 -5.24 -3.56 -11.02
CA THR A 74 -4.61 -4.76 -10.47
C THR A 74 -4.25 -4.52 -9.01
N PRO A 75 -5.23 -4.66 -8.09
CA PRO A 75 -4.94 -4.56 -6.67
C PRO A 75 -3.97 -5.67 -6.26
N GLY A 76 -2.95 -5.30 -5.49
CA GLY A 76 -1.93 -6.23 -5.01
C GLY A 76 -2.38 -7.02 -3.78
N ALA A 77 -1.65 -8.10 -3.53
CA ALA A 77 -1.73 -8.89 -2.30
C ALA A 77 -0.33 -9.30 -1.87
N PHE A 78 -0.12 -9.48 -0.56
CA PHE A 78 1.13 -10.03 -0.06
C PHE A 78 1.24 -11.50 -0.49
N THR A 79 2.30 -11.84 -1.22
CA THR A 79 2.56 -13.20 -1.74
C THR A 79 3.26 -14.12 -0.74
N ASP A 80 4.04 -13.56 0.18
CA ASP A 80 4.82 -14.31 1.19
C ASP A 80 4.11 -14.32 2.55
N ARG A 81 2.89 -14.86 2.56
CA ARG A 81 2.23 -15.23 3.82
C ARG A 81 2.64 -16.67 4.12
N GLY A 82 3.66 -16.82 4.97
CA GLY A 82 4.15 -18.12 5.42
C GLY A 82 3.01 -19.09 5.75
N SER A 83 3.09 -20.28 5.15
CA SER A 83 2.29 -21.46 5.47
C SER A 83 2.52 -21.91 6.90
#